data_AF-A0A3D4CGB7-F1
#
_entry.id   AF-A0A3D4CGB7-F1
#
_cell.length_a   1.000
_cell.length_b   1.000
_cell.length_c   1.000
_cell.angle_alpha   90.00
_cell.angle_beta   90.00
_cell.angle_gamma   90.00
#
_symmetry.space_group_name_H-M   'P 1'
#
loop_
_entity.id
_entity.type
_entity.pdbx_description
1 polymer ?
#
loop_
_entity_poly.entity_id
_entity_poly.type
_entity_poly.pdbx_seq_one_letter_code
_entity_poly.pdbx_strand_id
1 'polypeptide(L)'
;LKFLQNTKLPVFLLINKIDTVNQEKVEAAAQHWKSLLPNARIFPISALHAFNIKELIDQIKQELPEGPPYYPKDTLTDKSERFFVEEMIREKILLFYKKEIPY
;
A
#
# COMPACT_ATOMS: atom_id res chain seq x y z
N LEU A 1 -9.58 13.18 -2.83
CA LEU A 1 -10.33 12.84 -1.59
C LEU A 1 -11.83 12.67 -1.81
N LYS A 2 -12.53 13.58 -2.52
CA LYS A 2 -13.99 13.46 -2.76
C LYS A 2 -14.46 12.07 -3.22
N PHE A 3 -13.71 11.42 -4.13
CA PHE A 3 -13.99 10.04 -4.56
C PHE A 3 -13.94 9.03 -3.40
N LEU A 4 -12.89 9.08 -2.58
CA LEU A 4 -12.71 8.20 -1.42
C LEU A 4 -13.67 8.50 -0.27
N GLN A 5 -14.13 9.75 -0.15
CA GLN A 5 -15.13 10.14 0.86
C GLN A 5 -16.53 9.61 0.53
N ASN A 6 -16.85 9.49 -0.76
CA ASN A 6 -18.17 9.12 -1.25
C ASN A 6 -18.26 7.65 -1.71
N THR A 7 -17.18 6.88 -1.58
CA THR A 7 -17.19 5.46 -1.95
C THR A 7 -17.94 4.63 -0.92
N LYS A 8 -18.64 3.60 -1.38
CA LYS A 8 -19.24 2.57 -0.53
C LYS A 8 -18.31 1.38 -0.27
N LEU A 9 -17.16 1.34 -0.96
CA LEU A 9 -16.19 0.27 -0.82
C LEU A 9 -15.40 0.44 0.48
N PRO A 10 -14.97 -0.66 1.14
CA PRO A 10 -14.05 -0.58 2.27
C PRO A 10 -12.77 0.17 1.89
N VAL A 11 -12.38 1.17 2.70
CA VAL A 11 -11.16 1.95 2.50
C VAL A 11 -10.16 1.61 3.60
N PHE A 12 -8.99 1.12 3.19
CA PHE A 12 -7.85 0.87 4.07
C PHE A 12 -6.83 1.99 3.85
N LEU A 13 -6.51 2.74 4.90
CA LEU A 13 -5.52 3.81 4.87
C LEU A 13 -4.28 3.38 5.64
N LEU A 14 -3.16 3.22 4.93
CA LEU A 14 -1.92 2.72 5.49
C LEU A 14 -0.98 3.90 5.76
N ILE A 15 -0.63 4.12 7.03
CA ILE A 15 0.40 5.09 7.41
C ILE A 15 1.71 4.31 7.49
N ASN A 16 2.51 4.37 6.41
CA ASN A 16 3.76 3.62 6.31
C ASN A 16 4.96 4.39 6.89
N LYS A 17 6.06 3.67 7.15
CA LYS A 17 7.34 4.18 7.68
C LYS A 17 7.26 4.69 9.11
N ILE A 18 6.40 4.10 9.94
CA ILE A 18 6.28 4.49 11.36
C ILE A 18 7.57 4.25 12.14
N ASP A 19 8.47 3.40 11.64
CA ASP A 19 9.81 3.16 12.17
C ASP A 19 10.75 4.39 12.12
N THR A 20 10.41 5.37 11.29
CA THR A 20 11.22 6.60 11.12
C THR A 20 10.77 7.76 11.99
N VAL A 21 9.68 7.59 12.75
CA VAL A 21 9.04 8.66 13.54
C VAL A 21 8.67 8.16 14.92
N ASN A 22 8.37 9.09 15.83
CA ASN A 22 7.88 8.77 17.16
C ASN A 22 6.36 8.52 17.16
N GLN A 23 5.88 7.91 18.24
CA GLN A 23 4.47 7.55 18.43
C GLN A 23 3.52 8.75 18.29
N GLU A 24 3.87 9.90 18.87
CA GLU A 24 3.05 11.11 18.82
C GLU A 24 2.76 11.57 17.37
N LYS A 25 3.76 11.50 16.47
CA LYS A 25 3.58 11.84 15.06
C LYS A 25 2.68 10.85 14.34
N VAL A 26 2.78 9.57 14.68
CA VAL A 26 1.92 8.52 14.11
C VAL A 26 0.47 8.75 14.53
N GLU A 27 0.24 9.05 15.81
CA GLU A 27 -1.09 9.35 16.34
C GLU A 27 -1.68 10.62 15.74
N ALA A 28 -0.90 11.69 15.62
CA ALA A 28 -1.32 12.92 14.97
C ALA A 28 -1.70 12.68 13.50
N ALA A 29 -0.92 11.89 12.77
CA ALA A 29 -1.24 11.51 11.39
C ALA A 29 -2.53 10.68 11.33
N ALA A 30 -2.71 9.72 12.22
CA ALA A 30 -3.93 8.90 12.29
C ALA A 30 -5.16 9.76 12.58
N GLN A 31 -5.09 10.69 13.53
CA GLN A 31 -6.18 11.62 13.83
C GLN A 31 -6.50 12.53 12.64
N HIS A 32 -5.48 13.09 11.99
CA HIS A 32 -5.65 13.91 10.80
C HIS A 32 -6.40 13.16 9.70
N TRP A 33 -5.97 11.95 9.37
CA TRP A 33 -6.62 11.13 8.35
C TRP A 33 -8.01 10.66 8.75
N LYS A 34 -8.24 10.38 10.04
CA LYS A 34 -9.56 10.02 10.54
C LYS A 34 -10.56 11.15 10.35
N SER A 35 -10.12 12.40 10.50
CA SER A 35 -10.97 13.58 10.25
C SER A 35 -11.36 13.72 8.77
N LEU A 36 -10.44 13.41 7.85
CA LEU A 36 -10.66 13.56 6.41
C LEU A 36 -11.38 12.37 5.77
N LEU A 37 -11.18 11.17 6.33
CA LEU A 37 -11.70 9.91 5.83
C LEU A 37 -12.27 9.11 7.02
N PRO A 38 -13.43 9.54 7.57
CA PRO A 38 -14.02 8.90 8.76
C PRO A 38 -14.34 7.42 8.53
N ASN A 39 -14.66 7.04 7.29
CA ASN A 39 -14.99 5.67 6.89
C ASN A 39 -13.75 4.78 6.61
N ALA A 40 -12.54 5.35 6.61
CA ALA A 40 -11.34 4.57 6.40
C ALA A 40 -10.92 3.83 7.69
N ARG A 41 -10.46 2.59 7.52
CA ARG A 41 -9.72 1.83 8.54
C ARG A 41 -8.25 2.21 8.44
N ILE A 42 -7.70 2.75 9.51
CA ILE A 42 -6.34 3.29 9.54
C ILE A 42 -5.39 2.25 10.11
N PHE A 43 -4.33 1.94 9.38
CA PHE A 43 -3.29 0.98 9.77
C PHE A 43 -1.92 1.66 9.78
N PRO A 44 -1.36 1.95 10.97
CA PRO A 44 0.04 2.31 11.10
C PRO A 44 0.91 1.08 10.83
N ILE A 45 1.78 1.14 9.84
CA ILE A 45 2.62 0.01 9.41
C ILE A 45 4.09 0.42 9.24
N SER A 46 4.98 -0.56 9.37
CA SER A 46 6.31 -0.48 8.77
C SER A 46 6.42 -1.59 7.72
N ALA A 47 6.32 -1.22 6.45
CA ALA A 47 6.52 -2.17 5.36
C ALA A 47 7.95 -2.75 5.37
N LEU A 48 8.94 -1.96 5.81
CA LEU A 48 10.33 -2.38 5.89
C LEU A 48 10.56 -3.47 6.95
N HIS A 49 9.92 -3.32 8.12
CA HIS A 49 10.08 -4.25 9.25
C HIS A 49 8.91 -5.24 9.39
N ALA A 50 8.03 -5.31 8.38
CA ALA A 50 6.79 -6.09 8.40
C ALA A 50 5.89 -5.82 9.62
N PHE A 51 6.01 -4.66 10.26
CA PHE A 51 5.17 -4.29 11.40
C PHE A 51 3.74 -4.08 10.96
N ASN A 52 2.81 -4.74 11.65
CA ASN A 52 1.36 -4.64 11.43
C ASN A 52 0.87 -5.09 10.03
N ILE A 53 1.74 -5.76 9.25
CA ILE A 53 1.39 -6.29 7.92
C ILE A 53 0.46 -7.52 8.03
N LYS A 54 0.69 -8.39 9.02
CA LYS A 54 -0.15 -9.59 9.21
C LYS A 54 -1.60 -9.20 9.51
N GLU A 55 -1.81 -8.28 10.43
CA GLU A 55 -3.14 -7.81 10.81
C GLU A 55 -3.86 -7.13 9.63
N LEU A 56 -3.13 -6.30 8.87
CA LEU A 56 -3.65 -5.72 7.63
C LEU A 56 -4.14 -6.81 6.65
N ILE A 57 -3.33 -7.83 6.40
CA ILE A 57 -3.68 -8.93 5.48
C ILE A 57 -4.91 -9.70 6.00
N ASP A 58 -4.95 -10.00 7.30
CA ASP A 58 -6.06 -10.72 7.92
C ASP A 58 -7.37 -9.92 7.80
N GLN A 59 -7.31 -8.60 8.00
CA GLN A 59 -8.45 -7.69 7.82
C GLN A 59 -8.91 -7.59 6.37
N ILE A 60 -7.99 -7.52 5.41
CA ILE A 60 -8.34 -7.54 3.98
C ILE A 60 -9.05 -8.84 3.62
N LYS A 61 -8.58 -9.98 4.11
CA LYS A 61 -9.20 -11.28 3.86
C LYS A 61 -10.62 -11.38 4.38
N GLN A 62 -10.93 -10.75 5.51
CA GLN A 62 -12.28 -10.73 6.08
C GLN A 62 -13.26 -9.91 5.23
N GLU A 63 -12.78 -8.93 4.47
CA GLU A 63 -13.60 -8.08 3.60
C GLU A 63 -13.70 -8.60 2.16
N LEU A 64 -12.89 -9.60 1.79
CA LEU A 64 -12.90 -10.16 0.44
C LEU A 64 -14.19 -11.00 0.24
N PRO A 65 -14.95 -10.75 -0.84
CA PRO A 65 -16.10 -11.58 -1.16
C PRO A 65 -15.62 -12.99 -1.56
N GLU A 66 -16.43 -13.99 -1.23
CA GLU A 66 -16.20 -15.35 -1.72
C GLU A 66 -16.32 -15.39 -3.24
N GLY A 67 -15.43 -16.14 -3.89
CA GLY A 67 -15.42 -16.26 -5.33
C GLY A 67 -14.50 -17.39 -5.81
N PRO A 68 -14.64 -17.81 -7.08
CA PRO A 68 -13.76 -18.82 -7.65
C PRO A 68 -12.33 -18.28 -7.79
N PRO A 69 -11.30 -19.15 -7.81
CA PRO A 69 -9.95 -18.75 -8.19
C PRO A 69 -9.94 -18.31 -9.66
N TYR A 70 -9.71 -17.02 -9.90
CA TYR A 70 -9.65 -16.46 -11.25
C TYR A 70 -8.31 -16.67 -11.95
N TYR A 71 -7.26 -17.01 -11.19
CA TYR A 71 -5.90 -17.25 -11.71
C TYR A 71 -5.34 -18.57 -11.16
N PRO A 72 -4.47 -19.27 -11.92
CA PRO A 72 -3.74 -20.44 -11.43
C PRO A 72 -2.86 -20.09 -10.22
N LYS A 73 -2.71 -21.02 -9.27
CA LYS A 73 -1.96 -20.78 -8.01
C LYS A 73 -0.47 -20.53 -8.22
N ASP A 74 0.06 -21.01 -9.34
CA ASP A 74 1.45 -20.95 -9.77
C ASP A 74 1.76 -19.69 -10.61
N THR A 75 0.74 -18.91 -10.99
CA THR A 75 0.93 -17.64 -11.69
C THR A 75 1.26 -16.54 -10.68
N LEU A 76 2.54 -16.16 -10.60
CA LEU A 76 3.00 -15.07 -9.73
C LEU A 76 2.52 -13.69 -10.22
N THR A 77 2.31 -13.53 -11.53
CA THR A 77 1.95 -12.25 -12.17
C THR A 77 1.43 -12.48 -13.59
N ASP A 78 0.61 -11.56 -14.08
CA ASP A 78 0.18 -11.48 -15.49
C ASP A 78 1.15 -10.67 -16.37
N LYS A 79 2.21 -10.12 -15.78
CA LYS A 79 3.20 -9.28 -16.46
C LYS A 79 4.22 -10.13 -17.23
N SER A 80 4.65 -9.61 -18.38
CA SER A 80 5.67 -10.26 -19.22
C SER A 80 7.06 -10.13 -18.61
N GLU A 81 7.97 -11.06 -18.97
CA GLU A 81 9.39 -10.96 -18.60
C GLU A 81 10.01 -9.62 -19.02
N ARG A 82 9.58 -9.10 -20.18
CA ARG A 82 9.99 -7.79 -20.68
C ARG A 82 9.64 -6.66 -19.71
N PHE A 83 8.44 -6.68 -19.11
CA PHE A 83 8.05 -5.69 -18.11
C PHE A 83 9.01 -5.72 -16.91
N PHE A 84 9.39 -6.90 -16.42
CA PHE A 84 10.34 -7.01 -15.30
C PHE A 84 11.74 -6.50 -15.66
N VAL A 85 12.22 -6.80 -16.87
CA VAL A 85 13.50 -6.26 -17.35
C VAL A 85 13.45 -4.73 -17.41
N GLU A 86 12.34 -4.16 -17.89
CA GLU A 86 12.13 -2.71 -17.92
C GLU A 86 12.10 -2.10 -16.50
N GLU A 87 11.39 -2.71 -15.54
CA GLU A 87 11.38 -2.25 -14.14
C GLU A 87 12.77 -2.33 -13.49
N MET A 88 13.53 -3.42 -13.71
CA MET A 88 14.88 -3.56 -13.18
C MET A 88 15.83 -2.49 -13.74
N ILE A 89 15.78 -2.23 -15.06
CA ILE A 89 16.57 -1.19 -15.69
C ILE A 89 16.17 0.18 -15.12
N ARG A 90 14.87 0.46 -15.00
CA ARG A 90 14.35 1.72 -14.44
C ARG A 90 14.81 1.92 -13.00
N GLU A 91 14.78 0.88 -12.16
CA GLU A 91 15.27 0.93 -10.79
C GLU A 91 16.75 1.33 -10.74
N LYS A 92 17.62 0.71 -11.57
CA LYS A 92 19.04 1.06 -11.63
C LYS A 92 19.26 2.47 -12.14
N ILE A 93 18.51 2.89 -13.15
CA ILE A 93 18.53 4.26 -13.65
C ILE A 93 18.20 5.24 -12.50
N LEU A 94 17.11 5.04 -11.77
CA LEU A 94 16.72 5.92 -10.66
C LEU A 94 17.72 5.90 -9.50
N LEU A 95 18.38 4.76 -9.25
CA LEU A 95 19.37 4.63 -8.19
C LEU A 95 20.66 5.41 -8.51
N PHE A 96 21.13 5.35 -9.75
CA PHE A 96 22.41 5.95 -10.16
C PHE A 96 22.27 7.38 -10.68
N TYR A 97 21.13 7.74 -11.27
CA TYR A 97 20.90 9.07 -11.83
C TYR A 97 20.09 9.92 -10.85
N LYS A 98 20.78 10.81 -10.13
CA LYS A 98 20.18 11.68 -9.10
C LYS A 98 19.60 13.00 -9.62
N LYS A 99 19.76 13.33 -10.91
CA LYS A 99 19.23 14.57 -11.52
C LYS A 99 18.74 14.35 -12.95
N GLU A 100 17.52 14.82 -13.19
CA GLU A 100 16.85 14.99 -14.49
C GLU A 100 16.60 13.74 -15.35
N ILE A 101 15.98 12.71 -14.77
CA ILE A 101 15.16 11.81 -15.58
C ILE A 101 13.70 12.12 -15.23
N PRO A 102 12.96 12.83 -16.10
CA PRO A 102 11.56 13.10 -15.88
C PRO A 102 10.75 11.79 -15.89
N TYR A 103 9.73 11.74 -15.04
CA TYR A 103 8.66 10.74 -15.10
C TYR A 103 7.63 11.12 -16.17
#